data_AF-A0A7J7MWW5-F1
#
_entry.id   AF-A0A7J7MWW5-F1
#
_cell.length_a   1.000
_cell.length_b   1.000
_cell.length_c   1.000
_cell.angle_alpha   90.00
_cell.angle_beta   90.00
_cell.angle_gamma   90.00
#
_symmetry.space_group_name_H-M   'P 1'
#
loop_
_entity.id
_entity.type
_entity.pdbx_description
1 polymer ?
#
loop_
_entity_poly.entity_id
_entity_poly.type
_entity_poly.pdbx_seq_one_letter_code
_entity_poly.pdbx_strand_id
1 'polypeptide(L)'
;MFIFEWHQQIIMNEDLEELKELGSSTFRTVYHGKWRGTDVAIKRIKKSCFTSQSSDQERLTVEFWREADIFWKVHHPNVVVFYGVVQDGPGATMATVTEFMVNASLRHVLLRRDR
;
A
#
# COMPACT_ATOMS: atom_id res chain seq x y z
N MET A 1 -10.53 -15.44 17.49
CA MET A 1 -11.34 -15.36 16.26
C MET A 1 -11.61 -13.88 16.01
N PHE A 2 -10.73 -13.20 15.27
CA PHE A 2 -10.91 -11.78 14.96
C PHE A 2 -11.97 -11.65 13.88
N ILE A 3 -13.13 -11.12 14.24
CA ILE A 3 -14.17 -10.73 13.30
C ILE A 3 -13.70 -9.40 12.69
N PHE A 4 -12.83 -9.47 11.68
CA PHE A 4 -12.70 -8.35 10.75
C PHE A 4 -13.94 -8.41 9.87
N GLU A 5 -14.80 -7.42 10.03
CA GLU A 5 -15.92 -7.18 9.13
C GLU A 5 -15.41 -7.13 7.68
N TRP A 6 -16.04 -7.92 6.80
CA TRP A 6 -15.68 -8.18 5.40
C TRP A 6 -15.81 -6.99 4.44
N HIS A 7 -15.70 -5.75 4.94
CA HIS A 7 -15.98 -4.56 4.13
C HIS A 7 -14.82 -4.13 3.24
N GLN A 8 -13.60 -4.64 3.43
CA GLN A 8 -12.46 -4.23 2.61
C GLN A 8 -12.38 -4.99 1.29
N GLN A 9 -12.17 -4.25 0.20
CA GLN A 9 -11.92 -4.84 -1.11
C GLN A 9 -10.58 -5.58 -1.13
N ILE A 10 -10.62 -6.89 -1.36
CA ILE A 10 -9.43 -7.71 -1.61
C ILE A 10 -9.13 -7.67 -3.11
N ILE A 11 -7.91 -7.27 -3.44
CA ILE A 11 -7.37 -7.21 -4.79
C ILE A 11 -6.48 -8.43 -5.00
N MET A 12 -6.76 -9.20 -6.05
CA MET A 12 -5.91 -10.32 -6.44
C MET A 12 -4.58 -9.78 -6.97
N ASN A 13 -3.47 -10.35 -6.53
CA ASN A 13 -2.15 -9.90 -6.97
C ASN A 13 -1.96 -10.06 -8.49
N GLU A 14 -2.65 -11.01 -9.11
CA GLU A 14 -2.68 -11.23 -10.56
C GLU A 14 -3.28 -10.06 -11.35
N ASP A 15 -4.14 -9.26 -10.72
CA ASP A 15 -4.72 -8.05 -11.33
C ASP A 15 -3.78 -6.84 -11.25
N LEU A 16 -2.61 -6.98 -10.61
CA LEU A 16 -1.63 -5.91 -10.40
C LEU A 16 -0.39 -6.07 -11.27
N GLU A 17 0.05 -4.96 -11.83
CA GLU A 17 1.32 -4.82 -12.53
C GLU A 17 2.20 -3.83 -11.77
N GLU A 18 3.33 -4.29 -11.22
CA GLU A 18 4.32 -3.39 -10.62
C GLU A 18 5.28 -2.87 -11.68
N LEU A 19 5.24 -1.57 -11.95
CA LEU A 19 5.97 -0.98 -13.09
C LEU A 19 7.26 -0.30 -12.65
N LYS A 20 7.20 0.58 -11.64
CA LYS A 20 8.34 1.40 -11.23
C LYS A 20 8.36 1.64 -9.74
N GLU A 21 9.49 1.40 -9.09
CA GLU A 21 9.69 1.81 -7.70
C GLU A 21 9.70 3.35 -7.58
N LEU A 22 8.84 3.87 -6.71
CA LEU A 22 8.74 5.30 -6.39
C LEU A 22 9.55 5.66 -5.15
N GLY A 23 9.70 4.72 -4.22
CA GLY A 23 10.47 4.92 -3.00
C GLY A 23 10.42 3.70 -2.08
N SER A 24 11.41 3.63 -1.21
CA SER A 24 11.60 2.50 -0.30
C SER A 24 11.92 3.00 1.10
N SER A 25 11.33 2.36 2.09
CA SER A 25 11.59 2.56 3.51
C SER A 25 12.10 1.24 4.12
N THR A 26 12.36 1.20 5.42
CA THR A 26 12.88 0.00 6.10
C THR A 26 11.97 -1.21 5.90
N PHE A 27 10.65 -1.01 5.98
CA PHE A 27 9.67 -2.12 5.99
C PHE A 27 8.85 -2.25 4.72
N ARG A 28 8.85 -1.22 3.86
CA ARG A 28 7.91 -1.13 2.74
C ARG A 28 8.56 -0.52 1.50
N THR A 29 8.09 -0.94 0.34
CA THR A 29 8.42 -0.32 -0.94
C THR A 29 7.12 0.16 -1.59
N VAL A 30 7.15 1.34 -2.19
CA VAL A 30 6.04 1.91 -2.94
C VAL A 30 6.37 1.83 -4.42
N TYR A 31 5.47 1.23 -5.19
CA TYR A 31 5.57 1.13 -6.63
C TYR A 31 4.47 1.96 -7.29
N HIS A 32 4.79 2.59 -8.41
CA HIS A 32 3.81 2.93 -9.43
C HIS A 32 3.51 1.63 -10.19
N GLY A 33 2.23 1.36 -10.35
CA GLY A 33 1.76 0.17 -11.03
C GLY A 33 0.43 0.39 -11.73
N LYS A 34 -0.12 -0.69 -12.25
CA LYS A 34 -1.48 -0.73 -12.78
C LYS A 34 -2.33 -1.74 -12.05
N TRP A 35 -3.60 -1.40 -11.88
CA TRP A 35 -4.65 -2.31 -11.46
C TRP A 35 -5.74 -2.27 -12.52
N ARG A 36 -5.91 -3.37 -13.28
CA ARG A 36 -6.86 -3.45 -14.41
C ARG A 36 -6.77 -2.26 -15.38
N GLY A 37 -5.55 -1.83 -15.68
CA GLY A 37 -5.27 -0.70 -16.57
C GLY A 37 -5.25 0.68 -15.93
N THR A 38 -5.75 0.84 -14.70
CA THR A 38 -5.74 2.12 -13.94
C THR A 38 -4.41 2.31 -13.23
N ASP A 39 -3.83 3.50 -13.30
CA ASP A 39 -2.61 3.85 -12.57
C ASP A 39 -2.84 3.87 -11.05
N VAL A 40 -2.01 3.14 -10.32
CA VAL A 40 -2.11 2.99 -8.86
C VAL A 40 -0.76 3.14 -8.17
N ALA A 41 -0.79 3.49 -6.89
CA ALA A 41 0.33 3.32 -5.98
C ALA A 41 0.15 2.04 -5.17
N ILE A 42 1.16 1.16 -5.23
CA ILE A 42 1.18 -0.14 -4.56
C ILE A 42 2.20 -0.05 -3.42
N LYS A 43 1.74 0.02 -2.17
CA LYS A 43 2.61 0.09 -0.98
C LYS A 43 2.74 -1.31 -0.36
N ARG A 44 3.79 -2.02 -0.76
CA ARG A 44 4.04 -3.42 -0.38
C ARG A 44 4.95 -3.53 0.84
N ILE A 45 4.65 -4.48 1.73
CA ILE A 45 5.55 -4.88 2.81
C ILE A 45 6.67 -5.73 2.25
N LYS A 46 7.92 -5.44 2.62
CA LYS A 46 9.09 -6.17 2.13
C LYS A 46 9.08 -7.61 2.61
N LYS A 47 9.50 -8.55 1.75
CA LYS A 47 9.62 -9.97 2.09
C LYS A 47 10.50 -10.23 3.32
N SER A 48 11.54 -9.40 3.52
CA SER A 48 12.43 -9.48 4.69
C SER A 48 11.70 -9.36 6.04
N CYS A 49 10.52 -8.72 6.05
CA CYS A 49 9.68 -8.57 7.23
C CYS A 49 8.87 -9.83 7.58
N PHE A 50 8.73 -10.77 6.63
CA PHE A 50 8.04 -12.04 6.83
C PHE A 50 9.04 -13.20 7.06
N THR A 51 10.33 -12.93 6.92
CA THR A 51 11.41 -13.90 7.20
C THR A 51 12.11 -13.63 8.54
N SER A 52 11.81 -12.52 9.21
CA SER A 52 12.36 -12.14 10.52
C SER A 52 11.60 -12.79 11.69
N GLN A 53 12.03 -12.52 12.93
CA GLN A 53 11.40 -13.01 14.16
C GLN A 53 9.86 -12.82 14.14
N SER A 54 9.12 -13.81 14.64
CA SER A 54 7.65 -13.86 14.57
C SER A 54 6.95 -12.66 15.21
N SER A 55 7.53 -12.05 16.24
CA SER A 55 6.97 -10.90 16.94
C SER A 55 6.92 -9.62 16.09
N ASP A 56 7.94 -9.37 15.27
CA ASP A 56 7.97 -8.20 14.38
C ASP A 56 6.99 -8.36 13.21
N GLN A 57 6.85 -9.58 12.70
CA GLN A 57 5.89 -9.92 11.66
C GLN A 57 4.44 -9.69 12.13
N GLU A 58 4.11 -10.14 13.35
CA GLU A 58 2.78 -9.93 13.93
C GLU A 58 2.47 -8.44 14.10
N ARG A 59 3.43 -7.67 14.64
CA ARG A 59 3.28 -6.21 14.80
C ARG A 59 3.06 -5.51 13.46
N LEU A 60 3.85 -5.83 12.44
CA LEU A 60 3.70 -5.24 11.11
C LEU A 60 2.36 -5.61 10.45
N THR A 61 1.87 -6.81 10.73
CA THR A 61 0.55 -7.27 10.26
C THR A 61 -0.57 -6.48 10.93
N VAL A 62 -0.49 -6.26 12.25
CA VAL A 62 -1.45 -5.43 12.98
C VAL A 62 -1.42 -3.98 12.49
N GLU A 63 -0.25 -3.40 12.31
CA GLU A 63 -0.10 -2.03 11.79
C GLU A 63 -0.64 -1.90 10.37
N PHE A 64 -0.43 -2.91 9.52
CA PHE A 64 -0.99 -2.96 8.17
C PHE A 64 -2.53 -2.90 8.20
N TRP A 65 -3.18 -3.78 8.96
CA TRP A 65 -4.63 -3.82 9.02
C TRP A 65 -5.22 -2.56 9.65
N ARG A 66 -4.54 -1.98 10.63
CA ARG A 66 -4.92 -0.69 11.21
C ARG A 66 -4.86 0.45 10.19
N GLU A 67 -3.80 0.52 9.39
CA GLU A 67 -3.67 1.53 8.33
C GLU A 67 -4.76 1.34 7.26
N ALA A 68 -5.02 0.09 6.84
CA ALA A 68 -6.07 -0.24 5.87
C ALA A 68 -7.48 0.11 6.39
N ASP A 69 -7.75 -0.15 7.68
CA ASP A 69 -9.04 0.19 8.31
C ASP A 69 -9.28 1.71 8.36
N ILE A 70 -8.23 2.50 8.62
CA ILE A 70 -8.31 3.96 8.57
C ILE A 70 -8.60 4.41 7.13
N PHE A 71 -7.87 3.90 6.15
CA PHE A 71 -8.11 4.25 4.74
C PHE A 71 -9.52 3.89 4.28
N TRP A 72 -10.04 2.75 4.71
CA TRP A 72 -11.40 2.31 4.39
C TRP A 72 -12.48 3.26 4.95
N LYS A 73 -12.25 3.84 6.14
CA LYS A 73 -13.24 4.71 6.80
C LYS A 73 -13.26 6.14 6.27
N VAL A 74 -12.29 6.54 5.44
CA VAL A 74 -12.10 7.94 5.02
C VAL A 74 -12.26 8.06 3.51
N HIS A 75 -13.36 8.71 3.09
CA HIS A 75 -13.62 9.04 1.70
C HIS A 75 -13.91 10.53 1.54
N HIS A 76 -12.97 11.28 0.98
CA HIS A 76 -13.07 12.72 0.80
C HIS A 76 -12.24 13.17 -0.41
N PRO A 77 -12.66 14.18 -1.20
CA PRO A 77 -11.95 14.63 -2.41
C PRO A 77 -10.51 15.11 -2.19
N ASN A 78 -10.13 15.45 -0.95
CA ASN A 78 -8.77 15.89 -0.59
C ASN A 78 -7.96 14.82 0.16
N VAL A 79 -8.46 13.59 0.22
CA VAL A 79 -7.77 12.43 0.80
C VAL A 79 -7.55 11.42 -0.31
N VAL A 80 -6.38 10.77 -0.32
CA VAL A 80 -6.06 9.79 -1.34
C VAL A 80 -7.09 8.67 -1.39
N VAL A 81 -7.56 8.34 -2.59
CA VAL A 81 -8.53 7.25 -2.80
C VAL A 81 -7.86 5.92 -2.49
N PHE A 82 -8.46 5.16 -1.59
CA PHE A 82 -8.07 3.80 -1.27
C PHE A 82 -8.91 2.80 -2.06
N TYR A 83 -8.25 1.89 -2.76
CA TYR A 83 -8.92 0.87 -3.57
C TYR A 83 -9.01 -0.48 -2.86
N GLY A 84 -8.04 -0.83 -2.03
CA GLY A 84 -8.09 -2.09 -1.31
C GLY A 84 -6.73 -2.64 -0.89
N VAL A 85 -6.74 -3.92 -0.52
CA VAL A 85 -5.59 -4.64 0.00
C VAL A 85 -5.27 -5.88 -0.83
N VAL A 86 -4.00 -6.25 -0.87
CA VAL A 86 -3.52 -7.55 -1.35
C VAL A 86 -3.07 -8.35 -0.13
N GLN A 87 -3.61 -9.54 0.06
CA GLN A 87 -3.27 -10.41 1.20
C GLN A 87 -2.20 -11.46 0.86
N ASP A 88 -2.12 -11.89 -0.40
CA ASP A 88 -1.18 -12.91 -0.85
C ASP A 88 -0.44 -12.47 -2.14
N GLY A 89 0.53 -11.58 -1.95
CA GLY A 89 1.41 -11.10 -3.01
C GLY A 89 2.70 -11.92 -3.13
N PRO A 90 3.65 -11.49 -3.98
CA PRO A 90 4.89 -12.20 -4.20
C PRO A 90 5.64 -12.43 -2.89
N GLY A 91 5.96 -13.71 -2.61
CA GLY A 91 6.61 -14.11 -1.37
C GLY A 91 5.73 -14.00 -0.12
N ALA A 92 4.41 -14.20 -0.25
CA ALA A 92 3.42 -14.09 0.82
C ALA A 92 3.40 -12.69 1.48
N THR A 93 3.60 -11.65 0.67
CA THR A 93 3.63 -10.26 1.14
C THR A 93 2.27 -9.59 1.00
N MET A 94 1.98 -8.63 1.87
CA MET A 94 0.77 -7.80 1.79
C MET A 94 1.04 -6.44 1.17
N ALA A 95 0.03 -5.83 0.55
CA ALA A 95 0.11 -4.47 0.01
C ALA A 95 -1.20 -3.70 0.16
N THR A 96 -1.11 -2.37 0.27
CA THR A 96 -2.26 -1.48 0.06
C THR A 96 -2.19 -0.87 -1.33
N VAL A 97 -3.35 -0.66 -1.94
CA VAL A 97 -3.49 -0.06 -3.28
C VAL A 97 -4.29 1.23 -3.17
N THR A 98 -3.71 2.33 -3.62
CA THR A 98 -4.33 3.66 -3.66
C THR A 98 -4.22 4.27 -5.05
N GLU A 99 -4.90 5.39 -5.28
CA GLU A 99 -4.66 6.19 -6.48
C GLU A 99 -3.20 6.62 -6.60
N PHE A 100 -2.74 6.76 -7.84
CA PHE A 100 -1.41 7.27 -8.13
C PHE A 100 -1.40 8.80 -8.20
N MET A 101 -0.51 9.43 -7.40
CA MET A 101 -0.33 10.88 -7.38
C MET A 101 0.79 11.31 -8.34
N VAL A 102 0.42 11.84 -9.51
CA VAL A 102 1.35 12.24 -10.59
C VAL A 102 2.41 13.25 -10.14
N ASN A 103 2.05 14.17 -9.24
CA ASN A 103 2.96 15.20 -8.74
C ASN A 103 3.80 14.77 -7.52
N ALA A 104 3.74 13.49 -7.15
CA ALA A 104 4.39 12.93 -5.97
C ALA A 104 3.94 13.62 -4.67
N SER A 105 4.78 13.58 -3.64
CA SER A 105 4.48 14.18 -2.32
C SER A 105 4.53 15.71 -2.36
N LEU A 106 3.79 16.36 -1.46
CA LEU A 106 3.84 17.82 -1.28
C LEU A 106 5.29 18.32 -1.06
N ARG A 107 6.09 17.59 -0.26
CA ARG A 107 7.51 17.90 -0.04
C ARG A 107 8.29 17.99 -1.35
N HIS A 108 8.04 17.05 -2.27
CA HIS A 108 8.70 17.04 -3.57
C HIS A 108 8.34 18.27 -4.42
N VAL A 109 7.08 18.66 -4.41
CA VAL A 109 6.60 19.86 -5.14
C VAL A 109 7.19 21.14 -4.54
N LEU A 110 7.19 21.28 -3.22
CA LEU A 110 7.71 22.47 -2.54
C LEU A 110 9.21 22.65 -2.78
N LEU A 111 10.00 21.58 -2.70
CA LEU A 111 11.45 21.64 -2.94
C LEU A 111 11.83 21.94 -4.40
N ARG A 112 10.93 21.70 -5.36
CA ARG A 112 11.15 22.06 -6.76
C ARG A 112 10.85 23.52 -7.07
N ARG A 113 10.06 24.19 -6.23
CA ARG A 113 9.59 25.57 -6.46
C ARG A 113 10.58 26.63 -5.98
N ASP A 114 11.58 26.24 -5.19
CA ASP A 114 12.71 27.08 -4.75
C ASP A 114 13.92 27.04 -5.72
N ARG A 115 13.69 26.67 -6.98
CA ARG A 115 14.64 26.79 -8.10
C ARG A 115 14.02 27.57 -9.23
#